data_AF-A0A3C1PLR9-F1
#
_entry.id   AF-A0A3C1PLR9-F1
#
_cell.length_a   1.000
_cell.length_b   1.000
_cell.length_c   1.000
_cell.angle_alpha   90.00
_cell.angle_beta   90.00
_cell.angle_gamma   90.00
#
_symmetry.space_group_name_H-M   'P 1'
#
loop_
_entity.id
_entity.type
_entity.pdbx_description
1 polymer ?
#
loop_
_entity_poly.entity_id
_entity_poly.type
_entity_poly.pdbx_seq_one_letter_code
_entity_poly.pdbx_strand_id
1 'polypeptide(L)'
;NLENPADKVLDVYFHQCSLTMSCVDLSRAFLFLANKGFSPLINEEITTMRQTKRINSLMLACGLYDAVGDFAYRVGLPGKSGVGGGIIAIVPGELCVAVWSPELNEQGNSLAGTKALELFTTYAENSIF
;
A
#
# COMPACT_ATOMS: atom_id res chain seq x y z
N ASN A 1 11.11 23.72 -6.62
CA ASN A 1 10.87 22.27 -6.78
C ASN A 1 9.59 21.92 -7.55
N LEU A 2 8.87 22.88 -8.15
CA LEU A 2 7.74 22.58 -9.04
C LEU A 2 8.02 23.18 -10.42
N GLU A 3 7.80 22.38 -11.46
CA GLU A 3 7.93 22.81 -12.87
C GLU A 3 6.60 23.31 -13.46
N ASN A 4 5.47 22.91 -12.88
CA ASN A 4 4.11 23.26 -13.32
C ASN A 4 3.45 24.29 -12.39
N PRO A 5 2.42 25.03 -12.88
CA PRO A 5 1.61 25.91 -12.04
C PRO A 5 1.00 25.18 -10.84
N ALA A 6 1.04 25.82 -9.67
CA ALA A 6 0.65 25.19 -8.41
C ALA A 6 -0.82 24.74 -8.39
N ASP A 7 -1.72 25.53 -8.97
CA ASP A 7 -3.14 25.22 -9.10
C ASP A 7 -3.37 23.93 -9.92
N LYS A 8 -2.62 23.74 -11.01
CA LYS A 8 -2.69 22.52 -11.83
C LYS A 8 -2.15 21.29 -11.12
N VAL A 9 -1.07 21.45 -10.34
CA VAL A 9 -0.51 20.35 -9.55
C VAL A 9 -1.49 19.91 -8.46
N LEU A 10 -2.11 20.88 -7.76
CA LEU A 10 -3.09 20.60 -6.71
C LEU A 10 -4.36 19.95 -7.26
N ASP A 11 -4.87 20.42 -8.41
CA ASP A 11 -6.05 19.83 -9.07
C ASP A 11 -5.85 18.34 -9.36
N VAL A 12 -4.70 17.97 -9.95
CA VAL A 12 -4.35 16.55 -10.21
C VAL A 12 -4.19 15.77 -8.91
N TYR A 13 -3.54 16.34 -7.91
CA TYR A 13 -3.34 15.68 -6.61
C TYR A 13 -4.67 15.38 -5.91
N PHE A 14 -5.59 16.35 -5.86
CA PHE A 14 -6.90 16.16 -5.27
C PHE A 14 -7.73 15.14 -6.04
N HIS A 15 -7.65 15.14 -7.38
CA HIS A 15 -8.33 14.14 -8.18
C HIS A 15 -7.81 12.73 -7.88
N GLN A 16 -6.48 12.54 -7.81
CA GLN A 16 -5.87 11.25 -7.45
C GLN A 16 -6.30 10.77 -6.06
N CYS A 17 -6.36 11.68 -5.06
CA CYS A 17 -6.77 11.35 -3.70
C CYS A 17 -8.29 11.13 -3.54
N SER A 18 -9.10 11.50 -4.54
CA SER A 18 -10.57 11.37 -4.49
C SER A 18 -11.09 10.10 -5.18
N LEU A 19 -10.22 9.27 -5.73
CA LEU A 19 -10.61 7.98 -6.30
C LEU A 19 -11.13 7.04 -5.20
N THR A 20 -12.24 6.36 -5.48
CA THR A 20 -12.88 5.42 -4.55
C THR A 20 -12.80 4.00 -5.08
N MET A 21 -12.43 3.05 -4.22
CA MET A 21 -12.24 1.65 -4.55
C MET A 21 -12.69 0.77 -3.39
N SER A 22 -13.21 -0.43 -3.67
CA SER A 22 -13.38 -1.46 -2.63
C SER A 22 -12.01 -2.07 -2.25
N CYS A 23 -11.95 -2.82 -1.14
CA CYS A 23 -10.73 -3.60 -0.80
C CYS A 23 -10.35 -4.58 -1.92
N VAL A 24 -11.34 -5.17 -2.60
CA VAL A 24 -11.11 -6.08 -3.72
C VAL A 24 -10.47 -5.34 -4.89
N ASP A 25 -11.00 -4.18 -5.24
CA ASP A 25 -10.45 -3.38 -6.34
C ASP A 25 -9.02 -2.92 -6.01
N LEU A 26 -8.79 -2.45 -4.78
CA LEU A 26 -7.48 -1.97 -4.34
C LEU A 26 -6.43 -3.10 -4.35
N SER A 27 -6.77 -4.27 -3.81
CA SER A 27 -5.90 -5.45 -3.85
C SER A 27 -5.55 -5.86 -5.28
N ARG A 28 -6.54 -5.88 -6.18
CA ARG A 28 -6.32 -6.21 -7.60
C ARG A 28 -5.44 -5.19 -8.31
N ALA A 29 -5.63 -3.90 -8.05
CA ALA A 29 -4.86 -2.83 -8.66
C ALA A 29 -3.39 -2.83 -8.24
N PHE A 30 -3.05 -3.39 -7.07
CA PHE A 30 -1.69 -3.46 -6.56
C PHE A 30 -1.04 -4.85 -6.73
N LEU A 31 -1.78 -5.88 -7.17
CA LEU A 31 -1.30 -7.26 -7.27
C LEU A 31 -0.02 -7.40 -8.13
N PHE A 32 0.13 -6.56 -9.16
CA PHE A 32 1.33 -6.57 -10.00
C PHE A 32 2.63 -6.35 -9.19
N LEU A 33 2.57 -5.66 -8.04
CA LEU A 33 3.72 -5.42 -7.17
C LEU A 33 4.17 -6.67 -6.42
N ALA A 34 3.26 -7.61 -6.13
CA ALA A 34 3.61 -8.93 -5.62
C ALA A 34 4.23 -9.79 -6.73
N ASN A 35 3.79 -9.58 -7.98
CA ASN A 35 4.18 -10.38 -9.12
C ASN A 35 5.22 -9.69 -10.04
N LYS A 36 6.25 -9.10 -9.43
CA LYS A 36 7.44 -8.54 -10.10
C LYS A 36 7.14 -7.51 -11.20
N GLY A 37 5.98 -6.87 -11.17
CA GLY A 37 5.55 -5.86 -12.13
C GLY A 37 4.46 -6.30 -13.11
N PHE A 38 4.12 -7.59 -13.13
CA PHE A 38 3.16 -8.16 -14.07
C PHE A 38 1.79 -8.38 -13.42
N SER A 39 0.73 -7.87 -14.03
CA SER A 39 -0.63 -8.12 -13.58
C SER A 39 -1.20 -9.38 -14.25
N PRO A 40 -1.45 -10.48 -13.52
CA PRO A 40 -2.04 -11.68 -14.09
C PRO A 40 -3.53 -11.52 -14.44
N LEU A 41 -4.20 -10.49 -13.90
CA LEU A 41 -5.63 -10.26 -14.10
C LEU A 41 -5.95 -9.69 -15.48
N ILE A 42 -5.03 -8.87 -16.01
CA ILE A 42 -5.15 -8.26 -17.34
C ILE A 42 -4.06 -8.74 -18.31
N ASN A 43 -3.16 -9.62 -17.85
CA ASN A 43 -2.09 -10.21 -18.64
C ASN A 43 -1.12 -9.16 -19.24
N GLU A 44 -0.73 -8.18 -18.42
CA GLU A 44 0.12 -7.04 -18.85
C GLU A 44 1.25 -6.75 -17.86
N GLU A 45 2.39 -6.29 -18.38
CA GLU A 45 3.47 -5.71 -17.58
C GLU A 45 3.17 -4.24 -17.28
N ILE A 46 2.92 -3.94 -16.00
CA ILE A 46 2.60 -2.58 -15.53
C ILE A 46 3.88 -1.80 -15.21
N THR A 47 4.86 -2.50 -14.64
CA THR A 47 6.17 -1.95 -14.31
C THR A 47 7.26 -2.99 -14.54
N THR A 48 8.48 -2.53 -14.80
CA THR A 48 9.64 -3.43 -14.80
C THR A 48 9.93 -3.97 -13.40
N MET A 49 10.61 -5.11 -13.31
CA MET A 49 11.04 -5.68 -12.02
C MET A 49 11.86 -4.68 -11.16
N ARG A 50 12.69 -3.84 -11.80
CA ARG A 50 13.47 -2.82 -11.11
C ARG A 50 12.58 -1.73 -10.51
N GLN A 51 11.56 -1.28 -11.24
CA GLN A 51 10.58 -0.32 -10.74
C GLN A 51 9.76 -0.92 -9.60
N THR A 52 9.27 -2.16 -9.75
CA THR A 52 8.54 -2.89 -8.70
C THR A 52 9.35 -2.98 -7.41
N LYS A 53 10.62 -3.38 -7.50
CA LYS A 53 11.52 -3.42 -6.34
C LYS A 53 11.63 -2.05 -5.68
N ARG A 54 11.80 -0.98 -6.46
CA ARG A 54 11.89 0.39 -5.95
C ARG A 54 10.60 0.85 -5.26
N ILE A 55 9.44 0.55 -5.84
CA ILE A 55 8.13 0.89 -5.26
C ILE A 55 7.93 0.17 -3.94
N ASN A 56 8.15 -1.15 -3.90
CA ASN A 56 8.03 -1.93 -2.67
C ASN A 56 9.01 -1.45 -1.58
N SER A 57 10.24 -1.07 -1.95
CA SER A 57 11.19 -0.49 -0.98
C SER A 57 10.69 0.84 -0.41
N LEU A 58 10.06 1.71 -1.23
CA LEU A 58 9.47 2.95 -0.74
C LEU A 58 8.27 2.70 0.16
N MET A 59 7.39 1.77 -0.21
CA MET A 59 6.26 1.36 0.62
C MET A 59 6.73 0.85 1.99
N LEU A 60 7.80 0.06 2.03
CA LEU A 60 8.38 -0.42 3.28
C LEU A 60 9.02 0.71 4.12
N ALA A 61 9.66 1.69 3.49
CA ALA A 61 10.45 2.70 4.20
C ALA A 61 9.67 3.96 4.61
N CYS A 62 8.58 4.32 3.91
CA CYS A 62 7.81 5.53 4.20
C CYS A 62 6.30 5.41 3.95
N GLY A 63 5.78 4.19 3.82
CA GLY A 63 4.39 3.98 3.40
C GLY A 63 3.31 4.31 4.43
N LEU A 64 3.65 4.36 5.72
CA LEU A 64 2.70 4.50 6.84
C LEU A 64 2.99 5.71 7.74
N TYR A 65 3.41 6.83 7.15
CA TYR A 65 3.73 8.06 7.88
C TYR A 65 4.78 7.80 8.96
N ASP A 66 4.61 8.40 10.14
CA ASP A 66 5.51 8.27 11.28
C ASP A 66 5.43 6.88 11.97
N ALA A 67 4.47 6.03 11.58
CA ALA A 67 4.30 4.69 12.13
C ALA A 67 5.05 3.59 11.35
N VAL A 68 5.87 3.95 10.36
CA VAL A 68 6.51 2.97 9.46
C VAL A 68 7.40 1.96 10.21
N GLY A 69 8.10 2.40 11.27
CA GLY A 69 8.92 1.51 12.09
C GLY A 69 8.09 0.48 12.86
N ASP A 70 7.00 0.91 13.50
CA ASP A 70 6.08 0.01 14.22
C ASP A 70 5.41 -0.97 13.27
N PHE A 71 4.97 -0.50 12.09
CA PHE A 71 4.37 -1.36 11.08
C PHE A 71 5.36 -2.38 10.52
N ALA A 72 6.59 -1.97 10.22
CA ALA A 72 7.64 -2.88 9.76
C ALA A 72 7.97 -3.94 10.84
N TYR A 73 7.95 -3.57 12.12
CA TYR A 73 8.20 -4.50 13.22
C TYR A 73 7.05 -5.49 13.45
N ARG A 74 5.79 -5.02 13.42
CA ARG A 74 4.62 -5.84 13.79
C ARG A 74 4.02 -6.59 12.61
N VAL A 75 4.05 -6.00 11.41
CA VAL A 75 3.47 -6.59 10.20
C VAL A 75 4.56 -7.15 9.30
N GLY A 76 5.67 -6.43 9.10
CA GLY A 76 6.79 -6.93 8.32
C GLY A 76 6.51 -7.05 6.83
N LEU A 77 5.71 -6.15 6.25
CA LEU A 77 5.39 -6.12 4.82
C LEU A 77 5.56 -4.70 4.23
N PRO A 78 5.93 -4.55 2.94
CA PRO A 78 5.73 -3.29 2.23
C PRO A 78 4.26 -2.88 2.27
N GLY A 79 3.97 -1.69 2.82
CA GLY A 79 2.61 -1.21 2.96
C GLY A 79 2.42 0.24 2.52
N LYS A 80 1.18 0.65 2.27
CA LYS A 80 0.80 2.06 2.12
C LYS A 80 -0.55 2.29 2.78
N SER A 81 -0.65 3.33 3.60
CA SER A 81 -1.91 3.76 4.20
C SER A 81 -2.50 5.00 3.53
N GLY A 82 -3.77 5.25 3.75
CA GLY A 82 -4.42 6.53 3.46
C GLY A 82 -5.37 6.93 4.59
N VAL A 83 -5.50 8.24 4.81
CA VAL A 83 -6.38 8.80 5.86
C VAL A 83 -7.87 8.49 5.64
N GLY A 84 -8.25 7.97 4.47
CA GLY A 84 -9.57 7.37 4.25
C GLY A 84 -9.78 6.02 4.97
N GLY A 85 -8.78 5.52 5.70
CA GLY A 85 -8.86 4.27 6.48
C GLY A 85 -8.39 3.01 5.74
N GLY A 86 -7.91 3.14 4.50
CA GLY A 86 -7.40 2.03 3.71
C GLY A 86 -5.92 1.76 3.98
N ILE A 87 -5.53 0.48 4.02
CA ILE A 87 -4.13 0.05 4.01
C ILE A 87 -3.98 -1.07 2.99
N ILE A 88 -2.97 -0.95 2.12
CA ILE A 88 -2.53 -2.01 1.20
C ILE A 88 -1.19 -2.56 1.68
N ALA A 89 -1.03 -3.88 1.66
CA ALA A 89 0.21 -4.58 2.01
C ALA A 89 0.56 -5.62 0.93
N ILE A 90 1.85 -5.73 0.61
CA ILE A 90 2.35 -6.62 -0.46
C ILE A 90 3.13 -7.77 0.17
N VAL A 91 2.81 -9.01 -0.20
CA VAL A 91 3.64 -10.19 0.09
C VAL A 91 4.35 -10.57 -1.21
N PRO A 92 5.62 -10.18 -1.41
CA PRO A 92 6.30 -10.39 -2.69
C PRO A 92 6.34 -11.86 -3.09
N GLY A 93 5.91 -12.16 -4.31
CA GLY A 93 5.85 -13.53 -4.85
C GLY A 93 4.57 -14.30 -4.54
N GLU A 94 3.69 -13.78 -3.68
CA GLU A 94 2.52 -14.52 -3.21
C GLU A 94 1.21 -13.77 -3.45
N LEU A 95 1.00 -12.64 -2.75
CA LEU A 95 -0.31 -12.01 -2.69
C LEU A 95 -0.26 -10.51 -2.35
N CYS A 96 -1.44 -9.87 -2.43
CA CYS A 96 -1.67 -8.48 -2.06
C CYS A 96 -2.91 -8.39 -1.15
N VAL A 97 -2.75 -7.80 0.04
CA VAL A 97 -3.82 -7.68 1.05
C VAL A 97 -4.24 -6.23 1.20
N ALA A 98 -5.54 -5.98 1.07
CA ALA A 98 -6.15 -4.69 1.37
C ALA A 98 -7.05 -4.82 2.61
N VAL A 99 -6.93 -3.87 3.52
CA VAL A 99 -7.84 -3.70 4.67
C VAL A 99 -8.41 -2.29 4.66
N TRP A 100 -9.61 -2.13 5.20
CA TRP A 100 -10.23 -0.83 5.36
C TRP A 100 -11.02 -0.77 6.67
N SER A 101 -10.76 0.26 7.46
CA SER A 101 -11.60 0.69 8.57
C SER A 101 -11.38 2.19 8.81
N PRO A 102 -12.45 3.00 8.89
CA PRO A 102 -12.34 4.46 8.86
C PRO A 102 -11.71 5.06 10.13
N GLU A 103 -11.77 4.37 11.27
CA GLU A 103 -11.18 4.85 12.52
C GLU A 103 -9.64 4.81 12.45
N LEU A 104 -9.03 5.98 12.67
CA LEU A 104 -7.58 6.16 12.62
C LEU A 104 -6.97 6.21 14.02
N ASN A 105 -5.74 5.72 14.15
CA ASN A 105 -4.89 5.96 15.32
C ASN A 105 -4.28 7.36 15.28
N GLU A 106 -3.53 7.72 16.33
CA GLU A 106 -2.89 9.04 16.46
C GLU A 106 -1.89 9.35 15.32
N GLN A 107 -1.37 8.32 14.65
CA GLN A 107 -0.46 8.46 13.51
C GLN A 107 -1.17 8.54 12.16
N GLY A 108 -2.51 8.57 12.13
CA GLY A 108 -3.30 8.70 10.89
C GLY A 108 -3.46 7.42 10.09
N ASN A 109 -3.18 6.26 10.68
CA ASN A 109 -3.35 4.94 10.07
C ASN A 109 -4.59 4.23 10.63
N SER A 110 -5.24 3.39 9.82
CA SER A 110 -6.41 2.62 10.28
C SER A 110 -6.06 1.75 11.50
N LEU A 111 -6.74 1.98 12.63
CA LEU A 111 -6.46 1.28 13.89
C LEU A 111 -6.78 -0.22 13.76
N ALA A 112 -8.02 -0.53 13.40
CA ALA A 112 -8.45 -1.92 13.20
C ALA A 112 -7.78 -2.57 11.98
N GLY A 113 -7.54 -1.81 10.91
CA GLY A 113 -6.85 -2.32 9.71
C GLY A 113 -5.42 -2.76 10.00
N THR A 114 -4.66 -1.93 10.74
CA THR A 114 -3.29 -2.28 11.15
C THR A 114 -3.29 -3.55 12.01
N LYS A 115 -4.21 -3.67 12.97
CA LYS A 115 -4.31 -4.85 13.82
C LYS A 115 -4.67 -6.11 13.03
N ALA A 116 -5.56 -5.99 12.05
CA ALA A 116 -5.92 -7.10 11.17
C ALA A 116 -4.71 -7.60 10.36
N LEU A 117 -3.87 -6.70 9.85
CA LEU A 117 -2.66 -7.07 9.11
C LEU A 117 -1.61 -7.75 10.00
N GLU A 118 -1.41 -7.27 11.23
CA GLU A 118 -0.51 -7.93 12.21
C GLU A 118 -0.98 -9.36 12.52
N LEU A 119 -2.28 -9.55 12.76
CA LEU A 119 -2.84 -10.88 13.02
C LEU A 119 -2.74 -11.78 11.79
N PHE A 120 -2.97 -11.24 10.59
CA PHE A 120 -2.83 -11.98 9.34
C PHE A 120 -1.41 -12.51 9.17
N THR A 121 -0.38 -11.68 9.31
CA THR A 121 1.02 -12.13 9.14
C THR A 121 1.46 -13.09 10.24
N THR A 122 0.95 -12.92 11.46
CA THR A 122 1.17 -13.86 12.58
C THR A 122 0.58 -15.24 12.28
N TYR A 123 -0.65 -15.31 11.77
CA TYR A 123 -1.32 -16.59 11.50
C TYR A 123 -0.89 -17.25 10.19
N ALA A 124 -0.47 -16.46 9.21
CA ALA A 124 0.00 -16.96 7.92
C ALA A 124 1.49 -17.33 7.92
N GLU A 125 2.23 -17.02 8.99
CA GLU A 125 3.71 -17.13 9.06
C GLU A 125 4.44 -16.36 7.93
N ASN A 126 3.78 -15.34 7.37
CA ASN A 126 4.18 -14.63 6.16
C ASN A 126 4.72 -13.22 6.44
N SER A 127 5.67 -13.11 7.37
CA SER A 127 6.50 -11.92 7.56
C SER A 127 7.71 -11.98 6.62
N ILE A 128 8.15 -10.86 6.04
CA ILE A 128 9.43 -10.84 5.29
C ILE A 128 10.66 -10.83 6.21
N PHE A 129 10.44 -10.78 7.53
CA PHE A 129 11.43 -10.87 8.59
C PHE A 129 11.23 -12.14 9.42
#